data_AF-A0A4R8QE33-F1
#
_entry.id   AF-A0A4R8QE33-F1
#
_cell.length_a   1.000
_cell.length_b   1.000
_cell.length_c   1.000
_cell.angle_alpha   90.00
_cell.angle_beta   90.00
_cell.angle_gamma   90.00
#
_symmetry.space_group_name_H-M   'P 1'
#
loop_
_entity.id
_entity.type
_entity.pdbx_description
1 polymer ?
#
loop_
_entity_poly.entity_id
_entity_poly.type
_entity_poly.pdbx_seq_one_letter_code
_entity_poly.pdbx_strand_id
1 'polypeptide(L)'
;MSMAKRPQVVPNITRHGLGLASFTTEIDLATGDAIGPIRWNRWPDFGVGIAEGPHIFKKDGFYYLSTAEGGTDEGHRQWIFRSKEGPFGPWETGPEGTVNPVIFNDSHPEIRNTGHLDFIGDVGGKWWAVFLGVRPQSAGSEPSQLGRETFLAPVEWRDGWPVVNNREKITLEMKAEGVAAQQKKTRWRDDFQGPELDLGWYHLRTPLKKAYRFDSSGLNLFGGAYRITEFECPSMLLRKQTHFSMDWTVELDFHPVTAGEEAGTAIWWSQFAYASVGLRRTPKSDHEIVCRTVNEQGQFTENIANVGRETSIQFTIQARPLGYELFYTTTSAKSTEKNSSVHSLGSVSSRALTHRISGRESPNTGAHFAIYAQGASAWPCLVPAKFKYAETRLVE
;
A
#
# COMPACT_ATOMS: atom_id res chain seq x y z
N MET A 1 52.91 -20.26 -5.86
CA MET A 1 51.65 -20.99 -6.10
C MET A 1 50.63 -20.00 -6.65
N SER A 2 50.24 -20.18 -7.91
CA SER A 2 49.37 -19.25 -8.64
C SER A 2 47.93 -19.37 -8.10
N MET A 3 47.36 -18.28 -7.59
CA MET A 3 45.92 -18.19 -7.36
C MET A 3 45.22 -18.32 -8.70
N ALA A 4 44.53 -19.44 -8.93
CA ALA A 4 43.67 -19.58 -10.09
C ALA A 4 42.61 -18.47 -10.04
N LYS A 5 42.67 -17.52 -10.98
CA LYS A 5 41.59 -16.56 -11.24
C LYS A 5 40.34 -17.37 -11.60
N ARG A 6 39.43 -17.57 -10.64
CA ARG A 6 38.10 -18.10 -10.96
C ARG A 6 37.36 -17.02 -11.77
N PRO A 7 36.63 -17.42 -12.82
CA PRO A 7 36.03 -16.46 -13.73
C PRO A 7 35.03 -15.58 -12.97
N GLN A 8 35.13 -14.27 -13.22
CA GLN A 8 34.06 -13.32 -12.94
C GLN A 8 32.79 -13.90 -13.58
N VAL A 9 31.72 -14.08 -12.81
CA VAL A 9 30.43 -14.51 -13.37
C VAL A 9 29.91 -13.31 -14.17
N VAL A 10 30.27 -13.25 -15.45
CA VAL A 10 29.62 -12.39 -16.44
C VAL A 10 28.43 -13.20 -16.94
N PRO A 11 27.18 -12.81 -16.66
CA PRO A 11 26.03 -13.59 -17.07
C PRO A 11 25.99 -13.74 -18.60
N ASN A 12 25.75 -14.95 -19.10
CA ASN A 12 25.32 -15.15 -20.47
C ASN A 12 23.88 -14.62 -20.60
N ILE A 13 23.73 -13.34 -20.93
CA ILE A 13 22.43 -12.71 -21.16
C ILE A 13 21.87 -13.22 -22.50
N THR A 14 21.28 -14.41 -22.50
CA THR A 14 20.70 -15.02 -23.72
C THR A 14 19.21 -15.32 -23.61
N ARG A 15 18.56 -15.01 -22.48
CA ARG A 15 17.10 -15.15 -22.31
C ARG A 15 16.49 -13.87 -21.75
N HIS A 16 15.63 -13.24 -22.55
CA HIS A 16 14.76 -12.16 -22.09
C HIS A 16 13.78 -12.66 -21.03
N GLY A 17 13.63 -11.88 -19.95
CA GLY A 17 12.57 -12.06 -18.96
C GLY A 17 12.97 -11.53 -17.58
N LEU A 18 13.18 -10.22 -17.45
CA LEU A 18 13.42 -9.49 -16.19
C LEU A 18 14.66 -9.81 -15.34
N GLY A 19 15.32 -10.97 -15.49
CA GLY A 19 16.53 -11.43 -14.79
C GLY A 19 17.21 -10.42 -13.86
N LEU A 20 16.66 -10.23 -12.65
CA LEU A 20 17.20 -9.30 -11.66
C LEU A 20 18.31 -10.04 -10.93
N ALA A 21 19.55 -9.60 -11.14
CA ALA A 21 20.72 -10.05 -10.40
C ALA A 21 21.21 -8.90 -9.52
N SER A 22 21.76 -9.23 -8.36
CA SER A 22 22.31 -8.23 -7.45
C SER A 22 23.78 -7.94 -7.80
N PHE A 23 24.14 -6.67 -7.77
CA PHE A 23 25.51 -6.20 -7.97
C PHE A 23 25.84 -5.09 -6.96
N THR A 24 27.13 -4.90 -6.70
CA THR A 24 27.65 -3.82 -5.86
C THR A 24 28.65 -2.99 -6.66
N THR A 25 28.63 -1.68 -6.47
CA THR A 25 29.71 -0.78 -6.84
C THR A 25 29.96 0.21 -5.70
N GLU A 26 31.16 0.75 -5.63
CA GLU A 26 31.47 1.86 -4.74
C GLU A 26 30.97 3.18 -5.35
N ILE A 27 30.41 4.05 -4.51
CA ILE A 27 29.89 5.35 -4.92
C ILE A 27 30.59 6.48 -4.16
N ASP A 28 30.75 7.63 -4.81
CA ASP A 28 31.08 8.87 -4.14
C ASP A 28 29.82 9.44 -3.47
N LEU A 29 29.88 9.74 -2.16
CA LEU A 29 28.71 10.21 -1.42
C LEU A 29 28.32 11.66 -1.73
N ALA A 30 29.25 12.48 -2.24
CA ALA A 30 28.97 13.87 -2.58
C ALA A 30 28.30 13.99 -3.95
N THR A 31 28.70 13.16 -4.93
CA THR A 31 28.18 13.24 -6.31
C THR A 31 27.14 12.17 -6.63
N GLY A 32 27.17 11.03 -5.93
CA GLY A 32 26.36 9.85 -6.27
C GLY A 32 26.95 9.02 -7.42
N ASP A 33 28.13 9.37 -7.92
CA ASP A 33 28.75 8.68 -9.05
C ASP A 33 29.28 7.31 -8.63
N ALA A 34 29.12 6.32 -9.50
CA ALA A 34 29.84 5.06 -9.37
C ALA A 34 31.33 5.26 -9.67
N ILE A 35 32.18 4.99 -8.68
CA ILE A 35 33.64 5.17 -8.77
C ILE A 35 34.40 3.84 -8.82
N GLY A 36 33.69 2.72 -8.61
CA GLY A 36 34.24 1.37 -8.69
C GLY A 36 33.72 0.57 -9.89
N PRO A 37 34.43 -0.51 -10.28
CA PRO A 37 33.88 -1.48 -11.21
C PRO A 37 32.70 -2.22 -10.56
N ILE A 38 31.66 -2.48 -11.35
CA ILE A 38 30.52 -3.31 -10.94
C ILE A 38 31.00 -4.73 -10.60
N ARG A 39 30.58 -5.23 -9.44
CA ARG A 39 30.80 -6.60 -9.01
C ARG A 39 29.48 -7.31 -8.82
N TRP A 40 29.26 -8.35 -9.62
CA TRP A 40 28.10 -9.22 -9.46
C TRP A 40 28.19 -9.97 -8.13
N ASN A 41 27.13 -9.87 -7.34
CA ASN A 41 27.02 -10.57 -6.07
C ASN A 41 26.45 -11.96 -6.27
N ARG A 42 25.27 -12.02 -6.91
CA ARG A 42 24.51 -13.27 -7.04
C ARG A 42 23.57 -13.24 -8.25
N TRP A 43 23.43 -14.42 -8.86
CA TRP A 43 22.32 -14.78 -9.71
C TRP A 43 21.30 -15.59 -8.91
N PRO A 44 19.99 -15.35 -9.04
CA PRO A 44 18.98 -16.10 -8.30
C PRO A 44 19.04 -17.59 -8.66
N ASP A 45 19.09 -18.45 -7.65
CA ASP A 45 19.07 -19.90 -7.83
C ASP A 45 17.65 -20.46 -7.80
N PHE A 46 16.67 -19.69 -7.30
CA PHE A 46 15.32 -20.17 -7.07
C PHE A 46 14.21 -19.34 -7.74
N GLY A 47 13.16 -20.05 -8.16
CA GLY A 47 11.91 -19.47 -8.64
C GLY A 47 12.02 -18.83 -10.03
N VAL A 48 11.52 -17.60 -10.14
CA VAL A 48 11.29 -16.91 -11.43
C VAL A 48 12.51 -16.14 -11.96
N GLY A 49 13.71 -16.41 -11.45
CA GLY A 49 14.93 -15.73 -11.90
C GLY A 49 15.02 -14.27 -11.44
N ILE A 50 14.51 -13.97 -10.24
CA ILE A 50 14.58 -12.64 -9.61
C ILE A 50 15.33 -12.75 -8.28
N ALA A 51 16.44 -12.02 -8.15
CA ALA A 51 17.09 -11.67 -6.89
C ALA A 51 16.90 -10.18 -6.63
N GLU A 52 16.21 -9.81 -5.54
CA GLU A 52 15.82 -8.43 -5.24
C GLU A 52 16.06 -8.05 -3.77
N GLY A 53 15.94 -6.76 -3.45
CA GLY A 53 16.13 -6.23 -2.10
C GLY A 53 17.47 -6.60 -1.44
N PRO A 54 18.63 -6.43 -2.12
CA PRO A 54 19.91 -6.80 -1.52
C PRO A 54 20.33 -5.82 -0.42
N HIS A 55 20.66 -6.35 0.76
CA HIS A 55 21.25 -5.59 1.86
C HIS A 55 22.61 -6.18 2.24
N ILE A 56 23.63 -5.32 2.36
CA ILE A 56 24.95 -5.70 2.87
C ILE A 56 25.17 -5.04 4.23
N PHE A 57 25.52 -5.84 5.23
CA PHE A 57 25.84 -5.36 6.58
C PHE A 57 27.02 -6.12 7.18
N LYS A 58 27.70 -5.54 8.16
CA LYS A 58 28.87 -6.15 8.82
C LYS A 58 28.55 -6.53 10.26
N LYS A 59 28.86 -7.76 10.65
CA LYS A 59 28.70 -8.26 12.03
C LYS A 59 29.75 -9.33 12.33
N ASP A 60 30.38 -9.24 13.51
CA ASP A 60 31.34 -10.24 14.04
C ASP A 60 32.41 -10.70 13.04
N GLY A 61 33.00 -9.74 12.31
CA GLY A 61 34.07 -10.00 11.35
C GLY A 61 33.61 -10.53 9.99
N PHE A 62 32.30 -10.67 9.76
CA PHE A 62 31.72 -11.03 8.46
C PHE A 62 30.96 -9.87 7.84
N TYR A 63 31.00 -9.78 6.53
CA TYR A 63 30.02 -9.06 5.71
C TYR A 63 28.92 -10.05 5.34
N TYR A 64 27.66 -9.70 5.55
CA TYR A 64 26.50 -10.49 5.13
C TYR A 64 25.88 -9.86 3.91
N LEU A 65 25.36 -10.68 3.01
CA LEU A 65 24.48 -10.28 1.92
C LEU A 65 23.14 -10.98 2.13
N SER A 66 22.10 -10.20 2.34
CA SER A 66 20.71 -10.66 2.41
C SER A 66 20.03 -10.30 1.09
N THR A 67 19.33 -11.22 0.42
CA THR A 67 18.57 -10.93 -0.81
C THR A 67 17.31 -11.80 -0.89
N ALA A 68 16.23 -11.23 -1.39
CA ALA A 68 14.99 -11.97 -1.63
C ALA A 68 15.07 -12.68 -3.00
N GLU A 69 14.47 -13.87 -3.09
CA GLU A 69 14.32 -14.60 -4.35
C GLU A 69 12.89 -15.17 -4.49
N GLY A 70 12.54 -15.63 -5.69
CA GLY A 70 11.24 -16.26 -5.97
C GLY A 70 10.13 -15.32 -6.43
N GLY A 71 10.46 -14.03 -6.62
CA GLY A 71 9.47 -12.97 -6.91
C GLY A 71 8.70 -12.54 -5.66
N THR A 72 7.65 -11.73 -5.81
CA THR A 72 6.88 -11.17 -4.69
C THR A 72 5.57 -11.91 -4.37
N ASP A 73 5.26 -13.00 -5.10
CA ASP A 73 4.05 -13.83 -4.92
C ASP A 73 4.39 -15.09 -4.07
N GLU A 74 3.73 -16.23 -4.31
CA GLU A 74 3.78 -17.43 -3.45
C GLU A 74 5.20 -18.02 -3.28
N GLY A 75 6.09 -17.79 -4.24
CA GLY A 75 7.48 -18.28 -4.20
C GLY A 75 8.42 -17.47 -3.30
N HIS A 76 8.00 -16.28 -2.84
CA HIS A 76 8.85 -15.29 -2.19
C HIS A 76 9.51 -15.83 -0.93
N ARG A 77 10.84 -15.65 -0.84
CA ARG A 77 11.66 -16.09 0.29
C ARG A 77 12.92 -15.24 0.42
N GLN A 78 13.53 -15.21 1.61
CA GLN A 78 14.79 -14.52 1.83
C GLN A 78 15.96 -15.51 1.92
N TRP A 79 17.10 -15.13 1.34
CA TRP A 79 18.37 -15.82 1.43
C TRP A 79 19.44 -14.96 2.10
N ILE A 80 20.39 -15.62 2.76
CA ILE A 80 21.57 -14.97 3.33
C ILE A 80 22.88 -15.67 2.96
N PHE A 81 23.90 -14.84 2.77
CA PHE A 81 25.27 -15.19 2.42
C PHE A 81 26.23 -14.39 3.30
N ARG A 82 27.50 -14.81 3.39
CA ARG A 82 28.53 -14.04 4.11
C ARG A 82 29.91 -14.08 3.45
N SER A 83 30.77 -13.15 3.81
CA SER A 83 32.17 -13.10 3.38
C SER A 83 33.06 -12.54 4.47
N LYS A 84 34.26 -13.09 4.63
CA LYS A 84 35.32 -12.49 5.47
C LYS A 84 36.19 -11.49 4.70
N GLU A 85 36.22 -11.61 3.38
CA GLU A 85 37.13 -10.83 2.53
C GLU A 85 36.66 -9.38 2.37
N GLY A 86 35.34 -9.16 2.30
CA GLY A 86 34.81 -7.81 2.16
C GLY A 86 33.36 -7.75 1.67
N PRO A 87 32.84 -6.53 1.44
CA PRO A 87 31.48 -6.29 0.93
C PRO A 87 31.32 -6.66 -0.56
N PHE A 88 32.37 -7.19 -1.18
CA PHE A 88 32.38 -7.64 -2.58
C PHE A 88 32.43 -9.16 -2.70
N GLY A 89 32.28 -9.88 -1.59
CA GLY A 89 32.47 -11.32 -1.56
C GLY A 89 33.95 -11.75 -1.66
N PRO A 90 34.22 -13.01 -2.03
CA PRO A 90 33.26 -14.02 -2.46
C PRO A 90 32.26 -14.39 -1.34
N TRP A 91 31.05 -14.75 -1.74
CA TRP A 91 29.93 -15.02 -0.84
C TRP A 91 29.79 -16.51 -0.55
N GLU A 92 29.92 -16.90 0.71
CA GLU A 92 29.58 -18.22 1.27
C GLU A 92 28.05 -18.27 1.50
N THR A 93 27.39 -19.31 0.98
CA THR A 93 25.95 -19.53 1.18
C THR A 93 25.65 -20.04 2.59
N GLY A 94 24.66 -19.43 3.24
CA GLY A 94 24.09 -19.95 4.48
C GLY A 94 23.60 -21.39 4.30
N PRO A 95 23.89 -22.32 5.22
CA PRO A 95 23.51 -23.72 5.07
C PRO A 95 21.99 -23.91 4.86
N GLU A 96 21.62 -24.72 3.88
CA GLU A 96 20.21 -25.06 3.64
C GLU A 96 19.64 -25.92 4.76
N GLY A 97 18.34 -25.75 5.03
CA GLY A 97 17.63 -26.49 6.08
C GLY A 97 17.83 -25.92 7.48
N THR A 98 19.02 -25.41 7.81
CA THR A 98 19.31 -24.80 9.13
C THR A 98 19.31 -23.27 9.12
N VAL A 99 19.71 -22.62 8.02
CA VAL A 99 19.73 -21.16 7.88
C VAL A 99 18.89 -20.72 6.70
N ASN A 100 19.17 -21.24 5.51
CA ASN A 100 18.48 -20.86 4.29
C ASN A 100 17.29 -21.79 3.97
N PRO A 101 16.21 -21.27 3.35
CA PRO A 101 15.90 -19.84 3.27
C PRO A 101 15.71 -19.27 4.69
N VAL A 102 16.14 -18.03 4.90
CA VAL A 102 16.04 -17.31 6.19
C VAL A 102 14.59 -17.22 6.63
N ILE A 103 13.71 -16.94 5.67
CA ILE A 103 12.26 -16.89 5.86
C ILE A 103 11.58 -17.43 4.60
N PHE A 104 10.58 -18.28 4.79
CA PHE A 104 9.67 -18.76 3.74
C PHE A 104 8.37 -19.25 4.38
N ASN A 105 7.33 -18.42 4.32
CA ASN A 105 5.97 -18.84 4.60
C ASN A 105 5.31 -19.24 3.28
N ASP A 106 5.29 -20.55 3.04
CA ASP A 106 4.58 -21.23 1.94
C ASP A 106 3.06 -20.90 1.97
N SER A 107 2.18 -21.84 1.66
CA SER A 107 0.72 -21.68 1.69
C SER A 107 0.11 -21.55 3.11
N HIS A 108 0.80 -20.88 4.04
CA HIS A 108 0.35 -20.67 5.41
C HIS A 108 -0.97 -19.87 5.45
N PRO A 109 -1.92 -20.21 6.34
CA PRO A 109 -3.25 -19.59 6.34
C PRO A 109 -3.28 -18.14 6.85
N GLU A 110 -2.29 -17.71 7.62
CA GLU A 110 -2.29 -16.36 8.22
C GLU A 110 -1.47 -15.32 7.45
N ILE A 111 -0.29 -15.72 6.95
CA ILE A 111 0.70 -14.81 6.34
C ILE A 111 1.42 -15.60 5.25
N ARG A 112 1.51 -15.05 4.04
CA ARG A 112 2.24 -15.64 2.90
C ARG A 112 3.22 -14.64 2.30
N ASN A 113 3.96 -15.09 1.28
CA ASN A 113 4.81 -14.25 0.43
C ASN A 113 5.89 -13.49 1.24
N THR A 114 6.45 -14.12 2.27
CA THR A 114 7.39 -13.46 3.17
C THR A 114 8.78 -13.32 2.56
N GLY A 115 9.33 -12.11 2.62
CA GLY A 115 10.66 -11.81 2.07
C GLY A 115 10.96 -10.31 2.10
N HIS A 116 11.91 -9.87 1.28
CA HIS A 116 12.39 -8.48 1.25
C HIS A 116 12.77 -7.99 2.66
N LEU A 117 13.53 -8.84 3.36
CA LEU A 117 13.83 -8.72 4.77
C LEU A 117 15.07 -7.86 5.00
N ASP A 118 14.98 -6.97 6.00
CA ASP A 118 16.11 -6.24 6.57
C ASP A 118 16.30 -6.61 8.05
N PHE A 119 17.54 -6.54 8.52
CA PHE A 119 17.93 -6.89 9.89
C PHE A 119 18.28 -5.64 10.69
N ILE A 120 17.79 -5.57 11.92
CA ILE A 120 18.09 -4.46 12.84
C ILE A 120 18.46 -4.99 14.23
N GLY A 121 19.57 -4.48 14.77
CA GLY A 121 19.92 -4.66 16.18
C GLY A 121 19.28 -3.56 17.03
N ASP A 122 18.71 -3.92 18.18
CA ASP A 122 18.21 -2.95 19.15
C ASP A 122 19.28 -2.53 20.17
N VAL A 123 18.95 -1.54 21.00
CA VAL A 123 19.83 -0.99 22.03
C VAL A 123 20.17 -2.00 23.15
N GLY A 124 19.39 -3.08 23.28
CA GLY A 124 19.62 -4.18 24.22
C GLY A 124 20.47 -5.31 23.64
N GLY A 125 20.92 -5.18 22.38
CA GLY A 125 21.72 -6.19 21.68
C GLY A 125 20.90 -7.33 21.08
N LYS A 126 19.56 -7.29 21.16
CA LYS A 126 18.70 -8.25 20.46
C LYS A 126 18.60 -7.87 18.99
N TRP A 127 18.32 -8.87 18.16
CA TRP A 127 18.17 -8.68 16.72
C TRP A 127 16.74 -8.94 16.29
N TRP A 128 16.33 -8.22 15.26
CA TRP A 128 15.00 -8.28 14.68
C TRP A 128 15.10 -8.33 13.17
N ALA A 129 14.10 -8.96 12.56
CA ALA A 129 13.89 -8.96 11.13
C ALA A 129 12.61 -8.17 10.83
N VAL A 130 12.73 -7.13 10.01
CA VAL A 130 11.59 -6.45 9.40
C VAL A 130 11.45 -6.94 7.97
N PHE A 131 10.25 -7.32 7.55
CA PHE A 131 10.04 -7.93 6.24
C PHE A 131 8.61 -7.68 5.76
N LEU A 132 8.40 -7.85 4.45
CA LEU A 132 7.05 -7.83 3.91
C LEU A 132 6.40 -9.21 4.00
N GLY A 133 5.08 -9.22 4.07
CA GLY A 133 4.25 -10.40 3.90
C GLY A 133 2.85 -10.01 3.44
N VAL A 134 1.98 -11.00 3.24
CA VAL A 134 0.60 -10.78 2.81
C VAL A 134 -0.33 -11.60 3.69
N ARG A 135 -1.31 -10.96 4.35
CA ARG A 135 -2.45 -11.70 4.92
C ARG A 135 -3.34 -12.19 3.78
N PRO A 136 -3.52 -13.51 3.61
CA PRO A 136 -4.27 -14.04 2.48
C PRO A 136 -5.77 -13.72 2.63
N GLN A 137 -6.41 -13.44 1.50
CA GLN A 137 -7.86 -13.28 1.39
C GLN A 137 -8.45 -14.54 0.75
N SER A 138 -9.69 -14.92 1.12
CA SER A 138 -10.38 -16.06 0.49
C SER A 138 -9.55 -17.35 0.54
N ALA A 139 -8.97 -17.67 1.71
CA ALA A 139 -8.02 -18.78 1.92
C ALA A 139 -6.78 -18.77 0.99
N GLY A 140 -6.45 -17.60 0.45
CA GLY A 140 -5.35 -17.36 -0.48
C GLY A 140 -5.68 -17.64 -1.94
N SER A 141 -6.96 -17.81 -2.28
CA SER A 141 -7.39 -17.91 -3.69
C SER A 141 -7.50 -16.57 -4.40
N GLU A 142 -7.41 -15.46 -3.66
CA GLU A 142 -7.50 -14.10 -4.19
C GLU A 142 -6.34 -13.23 -3.69
N PRO A 143 -5.87 -12.25 -4.48
CA PRO A 143 -4.92 -11.26 -3.99
C PRO A 143 -5.53 -10.50 -2.81
N SER A 144 -4.70 -10.20 -1.80
CA SER A 144 -5.15 -9.45 -0.64
C SER A 144 -5.44 -8.01 -1.00
N GLN A 145 -6.63 -7.52 -0.64
CA GLN A 145 -6.98 -6.11 -0.82
C GLN A 145 -6.10 -5.16 0.01
N LEU A 146 -5.39 -5.64 1.03
CA LEU A 146 -4.48 -4.82 1.83
C LEU A 146 -3.09 -4.66 1.18
N GLY A 147 -2.81 -5.43 0.12
CA GLY A 147 -1.49 -5.48 -0.49
C GLY A 147 -0.46 -6.15 0.42
N ARG A 148 0.80 -5.74 0.29
CA ARG A 148 1.91 -6.21 1.13
C ARG A 148 2.00 -5.37 2.39
N GLU A 149 2.14 -6.03 3.52
CA GLU A 149 2.18 -5.45 4.86
C GLU A 149 3.55 -5.68 5.48
N THR A 150 3.92 -4.88 6.48
CA THR A 150 5.20 -5.01 7.20
C THR A 150 5.01 -5.83 8.46
N PHE A 151 5.89 -6.81 8.65
CA PHE A 151 5.95 -7.70 9.82
C PHE A 151 7.30 -7.56 10.53
N LEU A 152 7.33 -7.99 11.79
CA LEU A 152 8.52 -7.99 12.65
C LEU A 152 8.65 -9.37 13.28
N ALA A 153 9.83 -9.98 13.24
CA ALA A 153 10.14 -11.25 13.91
C ALA A 153 11.44 -11.17 14.71
N PRO A 154 11.56 -11.89 15.84
CA PRO A 154 12.81 -11.96 16.60
C PRO A 154 13.88 -12.74 15.83
N VAL A 155 15.15 -12.37 16.04
CA VAL A 155 16.31 -13.01 15.41
C VAL A 155 17.33 -13.40 16.45
N GLU A 156 17.72 -14.67 16.43
CA GLU A 156 18.85 -15.19 17.17
C GLU A 156 20.05 -15.41 16.25
N TRP A 157 21.26 -15.34 16.79
CA TRP A 157 22.47 -15.67 16.04
C TRP A 157 23.06 -16.98 16.56
N ARG A 158 23.18 -17.98 15.68
CA ARG A 158 23.77 -19.30 15.99
C ARG A 158 24.88 -19.60 14.99
N ASP A 159 26.07 -19.89 15.49
CA ASP A 159 27.27 -20.19 14.67
C ASP A 159 27.57 -19.14 13.58
N GLY A 160 27.29 -17.86 13.88
CA GLY A 160 27.48 -16.75 12.96
C GLY A 160 26.44 -16.70 11.83
N TRP A 161 25.23 -17.22 12.04
CA TRP A 161 24.10 -17.10 11.11
C TRP A 161 22.83 -16.66 11.84
N PRO A 162 21.98 -15.83 11.21
CA PRO A 162 20.71 -15.44 11.80
C PRO A 162 19.67 -16.55 11.68
N VAL A 163 18.88 -16.71 12.74
CA VAL A 163 17.76 -17.63 12.85
C VAL A 163 16.53 -16.81 13.19
N VAL A 164 15.68 -16.57 12.20
CA VAL A 164 14.42 -15.83 12.36
C VAL A 164 13.38 -16.73 13.03
N ASN A 165 12.72 -16.20 14.06
CA ASN A 165 11.60 -16.85 14.75
C ASN A 165 11.85 -18.32 15.14
N ASN A 166 13.08 -18.66 15.55
CA ASN A 166 13.49 -20.04 15.85
C ASN A 166 13.15 -21.07 14.74
N ARG A 167 13.12 -20.64 13.46
CA ARG A 167 12.70 -21.43 12.28
C ARG A 167 11.21 -21.79 12.24
N GLU A 168 10.40 -21.30 13.18
CA GLU A 168 8.95 -21.46 13.13
C GLU A 168 8.34 -20.60 12.01
N LYS A 169 7.17 -21.01 11.51
CA LYS A 169 6.41 -20.21 10.53
C LYS A 169 6.04 -18.87 11.14
N ILE A 170 5.96 -17.84 10.30
CA ILE A 170 5.52 -16.52 10.72
C ILE A 170 3.99 -16.52 10.85
N THR A 171 3.50 -16.10 12.00
CA THR A 171 2.08 -16.00 12.36
C THR A 171 1.74 -14.57 12.75
N LEU A 172 0.45 -14.24 12.89
CA LEU A 172 0.04 -12.91 13.38
C LEU A 172 0.45 -12.69 14.83
N GLU A 173 0.55 -13.77 15.61
CA GLU A 173 1.00 -13.77 16.99
C GLU A 173 2.33 -14.52 17.12
N MET A 174 3.39 -13.78 17.42
CA MET A 174 4.72 -14.33 17.71
C MET A 174 5.15 -13.93 19.12
N LYS A 175 5.84 -14.83 19.81
CA LYS A 175 6.41 -14.53 21.12
C LYS A 175 7.77 -13.88 20.94
N ALA A 176 7.93 -12.69 21.50
CA ALA A 176 9.22 -12.03 21.54
C ALA A 176 9.38 -11.22 22.82
N GLU A 177 10.56 -11.27 23.41
CA GLU A 177 10.88 -10.50 24.60
C GLU A 177 11.48 -9.14 24.24
N GLY A 178 11.21 -8.11 25.04
CA GLY A 178 11.83 -6.79 24.88
C GLY A 178 11.07 -5.81 23.98
N VAL A 179 9.86 -6.18 23.53
CA VAL A 179 8.95 -5.28 22.83
C VAL A 179 7.83 -4.85 23.77
N ALA A 180 7.64 -3.54 23.92
CA ALA A 180 6.51 -3.01 24.69
C ALA A 180 5.21 -3.31 23.95
N ALA A 181 4.18 -3.73 24.69
CA ALA A 181 2.84 -3.90 24.14
C ALA A 181 2.35 -2.57 23.54
N GLN A 182 1.93 -2.61 22.27
CA GLN A 182 1.29 -1.47 21.62
C GLN A 182 -0.22 -1.62 21.71
N GLN A 183 -0.90 -0.53 22.06
CA GLN A 183 -2.35 -0.51 22.02
C GLN A 183 -2.84 -0.52 20.57
N LYS A 184 -3.67 -1.51 20.22
CA LYS A 184 -4.35 -1.55 18.93
C LYS A 184 -5.30 -0.34 18.84
N LYS A 185 -5.04 0.56 17.90
CA LYS A 185 -5.95 1.68 17.61
C LYS A 185 -7.16 1.15 16.85
N THR A 186 -8.33 1.20 17.48
CA THR A 186 -9.60 0.76 16.89
C THR A 186 -10.34 1.86 16.14
N ARG A 187 -9.89 3.11 16.29
CA ARG A 187 -10.46 4.28 15.62
C ARG A 187 -9.35 5.27 15.29
N TRP A 188 -9.47 5.91 14.13
CA TRP A 188 -8.73 7.12 13.77
C TRP A 188 -9.73 8.14 13.24
N ARG A 189 -9.51 9.41 13.56
CA ARG A 189 -10.32 10.52 13.07
C ARG A 189 -9.46 11.74 12.91
N ASP A 190 -9.65 12.43 11.79
CA ASP A 190 -9.08 13.74 11.51
C ASP A 190 -10.25 14.72 11.29
N ASP A 191 -10.40 15.67 12.22
CA ASP A 191 -11.40 16.75 12.17
C ASP A 191 -10.88 17.99 11.41
N PHE A 192 -9.68 17.91 10.82
CA PHE A 192 -9.06 18.96 10.01
C PHE A 192 -8.95 20.33 10.71
N GLN A 193 -8.78 20.32 12.04
CA GLN A 193 -8.64 21.53 12.85
C GLN A 193 -7.19 22.06 12.89
N GLY A 194 -6.22 21.23 12.51
CA GLY A 194 -4.81 21.59 12.45
C GLY A 194 -4.44 22.38 11.18
N PRO A 195 -3.25 23.01 11.15
CA PRO A 195 -2.75 23.73 9.97
C PRO A 195 -2.22 22.78 8.87
N GLU A 196 -2.07 21.50 9.18
CA GLU A 196 -1.48 20.46 8.33
C GLU A 196 -2.35 19.20 8.35
N LEU A 197 -2.19 18.36 7.33
CA LEU A 197 -2.83 17.04 7.28
C LEU A 197 -2.21 16.13 8.34
N ASP A 198 -3.04 15.32 8.99
CA ASP A 198 -2.56 14.22 9.82
C ASP A 198 -1.60 13.30 9.06
N LEU A 199 -0.59 12.78 9.78
CA LEU A 199 0.33 11.79 9.21
C LEU A 199 -0.45 10.59 8.64
N GLY A 200 -0.10 10.22 7.41
CA GLY A 200 -0.71 9.10 6.67
C GLY A 200 -1.63 9.52 5.53
N TRP A 201 -1.96 10.81 5.40
CA TRP A 201 -2.49 11.36 4.15
C TRP A 201 -1.40 11.52 3.10
N TYR A 202 -1.71 11.25 1.83
CA TYR A 202 -0.80 11.48 0.71
C TYR A 202 -1.57 11.73 -0.59
N HIS A 203 -0.86 12.26 -1.59
CA HIS A 203 -1.40 12.51 -2.92
C HIS A 203 -1.20 11.31 -3.83
N LEU A 204 -2.10 11.15 -4.80
CA LEU A 204 -1.82 10.31 -5.96
C LEU A 204 -0.83 11.07 -6.87
N ARG A 205 0.42 10.60 -6.96
CA ARG A 205 1.51 11.21 -7.75
C ARG A 205 1.92 12.59 -7.19
N THR A 206 2.51 13.44 -8.04
CA THR A 206 3.06 14.74 -7.63
C THR A 206 2.10 15.87 -8.00
N PRO A 207 1.56 16.63 -7.03
CA PRO A 207 0.69 17.76 -7.31
C PRO A 207 1.48 18.95 -7.86
N LEU A 208 0.98 19.60 -8.92
CA LEU A 208 1.57 20.83 -9.47
C LEU A 208 1.39 22.05 -8.55
N LYS A 209 0.38 22.00 -7.68
CA LYS A 209 0.07 23.02 -6.66
C LYS A 209 -0.65 22.37 -5.50
N LYS A 210 -0.61 23.01 -4.32
CA LYS A 210 -1.42 22.57 -3.16
C LYS A 210 -2.91 22.65 -3.51
N ALA A 211 -3.61 21.51 -3.46
CA ALA A 211 -5.02 21.38 -3.82
C ALA A 211 -5.98 21.55 -2.64
N TYR A 212 -5.50 21.91 -1.44
CA TYR A 212 -6.33 22.06 -0.25
C TYR A 212 -5.89 23.19 0.68
N ARG A 213 -6.82 23.68 1.50
CA ARG A 213 -6.58 24.63 2.59
C ARG A 213 -7.45 24.27 3.80
N PHE A 214 -7.00 24.66 4.98
CA PHE A 214 -7.76 24.52 6.22
C PHE A 214 -8.42 25.85 6.58
N ASP A 215 -9.59 25.78 7.18
CA ASP A 215 -10.22 26.89 7.90
C ASP A 215 -10.88 26.38 9.20
N SER A 216 -11.57 27.26 9.93
CA SER A 216 -12.22 26.94 11.22
C SER A 216 -13.34 25.89 11.13
N SER A 217 -13.65 25.41 9.94
CA SER A 217 -14.77 24.54 9.65
C SER A 217 -14.40 23.30 8.83
N GLY A 218 -13.11 23.08 8.57
CA GLY A 218 -12.57 21.83 8.05
C GLY A 218 -11.56 22.01 6.91
N LEU A 219 -11.40 20.96 6.11
CA LEU A 219 -10.54 20.92 4.94
C LEU A 219 -11.31 21.31 3.67
N ASN A 220 -10.87 22.37 3.01
CA ASN A 220 -11.35 22.78 1.69
C ASN A 220 -10.48 22.14 0.61
N LEU A 221 -11.02 21.20 -0.14
CA LEU A 221 -10.37 20.54 -1.29
C LEU A 221 -10.83 21.22 -2.59
N PHE A 222 -9.89 21.80 -3.34
CA PHE A 222 -10.15 22.51 -4.58
C PHE A 222 -10.11 21.54 -5.76
N GLY A 223 -11.28 21.18 -6.31
CA GLY A 223 -11.37 20.26 -7.43
C GLY A 223 -10.66 20.79 -8.68
N GLY A 224 -9.68 20.03 -9.18
CA GLY A 224 -8.96 20.35 -10.40
C GLY A 224 -9.71 19.99 -11.69
N ALA A 225 -9.06 20.27 -12.82
CA ALA A 225 -9.54 19.88 -14.15
C ALA A 225 -9.47 18.36 -14.40
N TYR A 226 -8.55 17.68 -13.70
CA TYR A 226 -8.32 16.26 -13.85
C TYR A 226 -9.30 15.43 -13.02
N ARG A 227 -9.93 14.45 -13.66
CA ARG A 227 -10.76 13.46 -12.97
C ARG A 227 -9.89 12.44 -12.22
N ILE A 228 -10.47 11.76 -11.23
CA ILE A 228 -9.75 10.72 -10.47
C ILE A 228 -9.21 9.60 -11.37
N THR A 229 -9.82 9.37 -12.54
CA THR A 229 -9.43 8.33 -13.50
C THR A 229 -8.28 8.69 -14.42
N GLU A 230 -7.78 9.91 -14.36
CA GLU A 230 -6.73 10.40 -15.26
C GLU A 230 -5.32 10.03 -14.76
N PHE A 231 -4.34 10.10 -15.67
CA PHE A 231 -2.95 9.72 -15.37
C PHE A 231 -2.19 10.83 -14.63
N GLU A 232 -2.74 12.02 -14.59
CA GLU A 232 -2.23 13.21 -13.90
C GLU A 232 -2.48 13.12 -12.38
N CYS A 233 -2.18 14.19 -11.64
CA CYS A 233 -2.46 14.25 -10.21
C CYS A 233 -3.87 14.86 -9.97
N PRO A 234 -4.93 14.05 -9.72
CA PRO A 234 -6.24 14.58 -9.38
C PRO A 234 -6.21 15.25 -8.00
N SER A 235 -7.25 16.05 -7.71
CA SER A 235 -7.45 16.62 -6.38
C SER A 235 -8.04 15.55 -5.46
N MET A 236 -7.17 14.65 -5.02
CA MET A 236 -7.49 13.47 -4.21
C MET A 236 -6.44 13.31 -3.11
N LEU A 237 -6.92 13.06 -1.89
CA LEU A 237 -6.09 12.72 -0.74
C LEU A 237 -6.40 11.28 -0.36
N LEU A 238 -5.36 10.45 -0.27
CA LEU A 238 -5.43 9.02 -0.02
C LEU A 238 -4.97 8.69 1.39
N ARG A 239 -5.54 7.62 1.95
CA ARG A 239 -5.10 6.96 3.17
C ARG A 239 -5.22 5.44 3.00
N LYS A 240 -4.24 4.69 3.49
CA LYS A 240 -4.23 3.21 3.37
C LYS A 240 -5.38 2.58 4.16
N GLN A 241 -6.03 1.58 3.56
CA GLN A 241 -6.83 0.63 4.32
C GLN A 241 -5.89 -0.30 5.09
N THR A 242 -6.11 -0.47 6.40
CA THR A 242 -5.19 -1.21 7.28
C THR A 242 -5.78 -2.51 7.83
N HIS A 243 -7.08 -2.72 7.65
CA HIS A 243 -7.80 -3.87 8.15
C HIS A 243 -8.84 -4.34 7.12
N PHE A 244 -9.15 -5.63 7.11
CA PHE A 244 -10.19 -6.18 6.24
C PHE A 244 -11.59 -5.68 6.63
N SER A 245 -11.87 -5.64 7.93
CA SER A 245 -13.14 -5.17 8.49
C SER A 245 -12.97 -3.79 9.11
N MET A 246 -13.39 -2.75 8.38
CA MET A 246 -13.37 -1.38 8.88
C MET A 246 -14.36 -0.50 8.12
N ASP A 247 -14.90 0.49 8.80
CA ASP A 247 -15.78 1.49 8.21
C ASP A 247 -14.99 2.80 8.01
N TRP A 248 -15.11 3.39 6.83
CA TRP A 248 -14.57 4.70 6.48
C TRP A 248 -15.71 5.69 6.31
N THR A 249 -15.68 6.79 7.05
CA THR A 249 -16.75 7.79 7.05
C THR A 249 -16.18 9.18 6.83
N VAL A 250 -16.82 9.96 5.96
CA VAL A 250 -16.48 11.37 5.72
C VAL A 250 -17.74 12.22 5.75
N GLU A 251 -17.62 13.46 6.21
CA GLU A 251 -18.70 14.45 6.13
C GLU A 251 -18.33 15.57 5.16
N LEU A 252 -19.13 15.70 4.10
CA LEU A 252 -18.97 16.63 3.00
C LEU A 252 -20.02 17.74 3.05
N ASP A 253 -19.56 18.96 2.89
CA ASP A 253 -20.34 20.14 2.57
C ASP A 253 -19.84 20.67 1.20
N PHE A 254 -20.69 20.64 0.18
CA PHE A 254 -20.31 21.01 -1.18
C PHE A 254 -21.48 21.60 -1.95
N HIS A 255 -21.24 22.76 -2.57
CA HIS A 255 -22.24 23.51 -3.33
C HIS A 255 -21.78 23.75 -4.77
N PRO A 256 -21.67 22.69 -5.58
CA PRO A 256 -21.14 22.80 -6.93
C PRO A 256 -21.99 23.74 -7.80
N VAL A 257 -21.31 24.49 -8.66
CA VAL A 257 -21.89 25.53 -9.51
C VAL A 257 -22.10 24.99 -10.92
N THR A 258 -21.08 24.29 -11.46
CA THR A 258 -21.09 23.80 -12.83
C THR A 258 -21.61 22.37 -12.88
N ALA A 259 -22.49 22.06 -13.83
CA ALA A 259 -22.96 20.69 -14.04
C ALA A 259 -21.78 19.74 -14.25
N GLY A 260 -21.78 18.61 -13.55
CA GLY A 260 -20.72 17.62 -13.58
C GLY A 260 -19.60 17.81 -12.54
N GLU A 261 -19.53 18.96 -11.85
CA GLU A 261 -18.67 19.10 -10.67
C GLU A 261 -19.09 18.09 -9.61
N GLU A 262 -18.10 17.42 -9.02
CA GLU A 262 -18.32 16.27 -8.15
C GLU A 262 -17.30 16.23 -7.01
N ALA A 263 -17.74 15.87 -5.81
CA ALA A 263 -16.87 15.59 -4.69
C ALA A 263 -17.43 14.49 -3.80
N GLY A 264 -16.55 13.72 -3.16
CA GLY A 264 -16.96 12.59 -2.35
C GLY A 264 -15.80 11.76 -1.84
N THR A 265 -16.06 10.47 -1.69
CA THR A 265 -15.10 9.48 -1.19
C THR A 265 -14.98 8.28 -2.12
N ALA A 266 -13.85 7.57 -2.05
CA ALA A 266 -13.60 6.39 -2.87
C ALA A 266 -12.83 5.29 -2.13
N ILE A 267 -12.99 4.06 -2.62
CA ILE A 267 -12.02 2.99 -2.50
C ILE A 267 -11.19 3.01 -3.78
N TRP A 268 -9.89 3.26 -3.63
CA TRP A 268 -8.96 3.45 -4.71
C TRP A 268 -7.91 2.33 -4.73
N TRP A 269 -7.97 1.49 -5.77
CA TRP A 269 -6.88 0.57 -6.10
C TRP A 269 -6.04 1.16 -7.24
N SER A 270 -6.71 1.55 -8.32
CA SER A 270 -6.11 2.23 -9.47
C SER A 270 -7.18 3.04 -10.23
N GLN A 271 -6.77 3.71 -11.30
CA GLN A 271 -7.71 4.34 -12.24
C GLN A 271 -8.56 3.37 -13.05
N PHE A 272 -8.20 2.09 -13.11
CA PHE A 272 -8.96 1.05 -13.80
C PHE A 272 -9.79 0.18 -12.84
N ALA A 273 -9.51 0.26 -11.53
CA ALA A 273 -10.19 -0.49 -10.49
C ALA A 273 -10.43 0.43 -9.27
N TYR A 274 -11.65 0.93 -9.14
CA TYR A 274 -12.06 1.74 -7.99
C TYR A 274 -13.58 1.64 -7.78
N ALA A 275 -14.02 2.09 -6.61
CA ALA A 275 -15.42 2.44 -6.39
C ALA A 275 -15.50 3.80 -5.69
N SER A 276 -16.49 4.61 -6.04
CA SER A 276 -16.62 5.97 -5.51
C SER A 276 -18.08 6.30 -5.25
N VAL A 277 -18.33 7.11 -4.22
CA VAL A 277 -19.63 7.73 -3.96
C VAL A 277 -19.43 9.23 -3.73
N GLY A 278 -20.23 10.07 -4.37
CA GLY A 278 -20.07 11.52 -4.28
C GLY A 278 -21.30 12.30 -4.69
N LEU A 279 -21.33 13.58 -4.30
CA LEU A 279 -22.35 14.55 -4.72
C LEU A 279 -21.92 15.17 -6.05
N ARG A 280 -22.79 15.13 -7.05
CA ARG A 280 -22.60 15.74 -8.38
C ARG A 280 -23.67 16.77 -8.68
N ARG A 281 -23.30 17.86 -9.37
CA ARG A 281 -24.26 18.84 -9.90
C ARG A 281 -24.89 18.34 -11.20
N THR A 282 -26.22 18.39 -11.28
CA THR A 282 -26.95 18.08 -12.52
C THR A 282 -27.14 19.32 -13.41
N PRO A 283 -27.45 19.16 -14.71
CA PRO A 283 -27.80 20.28 -15.58
C PRO A 283 -29.06 21.06 -15.14
N LYS A 284 -29.98 20.42 -14.40
CA LYS A 284 -31.26 21.02 -13.96
C LYS A 284 -31.16 21.81 -12.65
N SER A 285 -29.93 22.09 -12.18
CA SER A 285 -29.63 22.84 -10.94
C SER A 285 -29.99 22.16 -9.61
N ASP A 286 -30.30 20.86 -9.66
CA ASP A 286 -30.38 19.98 -8.50
C ASP A 286 -29.09 19.17 -8.31
N HIS A 287 -28.98 18.49 -7.18
CA HIS A 287 -27.85 17.60 -6.88
C HIS A 287 -28.26 16.13 -7.03
N GLU A 288 -27.27 15.29 -7.26
CA GLU A 288 -27.45 13.85 -7.23
C GLU A 288 -26.29 13.19 -6.50
N ILE A 289 -26.55 12.03 -5.88
CA ILE A 289 -25.50 11.15 -5.40
C ILE A 289 -25.19 10.16 -6.50
N VAL A 290 -23.91 10.07 -6.84
CA VAL A 290 -23.41 9.19 -7.87
C VAL A 290 -22.53 8.14 -7.21
N CYS A 291 -22.85 6.88 -7.40
CA CYS A 291 -22.02 5.75 -7.01
C CYS A 291 -21.47 5.07 -8.28
N ARG A 292 -20.16 4.94 -8.37
CA ARG A 292 -19.48 4.17 -9.42
C ARG A 292 -18.85 2.93 -8.82
N THR A 293 -19.12 1.78 -9.40
CA THR A 293 -18.52 0.50 -9.01
C THR A 293 -18.01 -0.24 -10.24
N VAL A 294 -16.95 -1.03 -10.07
CA VAL A 294 -16.33 -1.82 -11.13
C VAL A 294 -16.62 -3.31 -10.92
N ASN A 295 -16.84 -4.05 -11.99
CA ASN A 295 -16.93 -5.52 -11.94
C ASN A 295 -15.57 -6.19 -12.26
N GLU A 296 -15.50 -7.52 -12.15
CA GLU A 296 -14.27 -8.28 -12.42
C GLU A 296 -13.78 -8.17 -13.87
N GLN A 297 -14.64 -7.75 -14.80
CA GLN A 297 -14.29 -7.49 -16.20
C GLN A 297 -13.75 -6.06 -16.42
N GLY A 298 -13.60 -5.26 -15.36
CA GLY A 298 -13.15 -3.87 -15.43
C GLY A 298 -14.21 -2.92 -16.02
N GLN A 299 -15.48 -3.33 -16.04
CA GLN A 299 -16.59 -2.49 -16.51
C GLN A 299 -17.20 -1.72 -15.34
N PHE A 300 -17.40 -0.43 -15.54
CA PHE A 300 -18.00 0.45 -14.54
C PHE A 300 -19.51 0.56 -14.72
N THR A 301 -20.23 0.55 -13.60
CA THR A 301 -21.65 0.91 -13.52
C THR A 301 -21.78 2.20 -12.71
N GLU A 302 -22.72 3.07 -13.11
CA GLU A 302 -23.04 4.30 -12.41
C GLU A 302 -24.49 4.23 -11.89
N ASN A 303 -24.65 4.21 -10.56
CA ASN A 303 -25.93 4.28 -9.88
C ASN A 303 -26.17 5.71 -9.37
N ILE A 304 -27.39 6.22 -9.55
CA ILE A 304 -27.73 7.61 -9.24
C ILE A 304 -28.91 7.65 -8.28
N ALA A 305 -28.83 8.52 -7.27
CA ALA A 305 -29.95 8.91 -6.44
C ALA A 305 -30.12 10.43 -6.48
N ASN A 306 -31.27 10.93 -6.92
CA ASN A 306 -31.58 12.36 -6.90
C ASN A 306 -31.71 12.83 -5.46
N VAL A 307 -31.07 13.95 -5.12
CA VAL A 307 -31.16 14.57 -3.81
C VAL A 307 -31.45 16.06 -3.93
N GLY A 308 -32.10 16.62 -2.92
CA GLY A 308 -32.37 18.05 -2.87
C GLY A 308 -31.11 18.89 -2.60
N ARG A 309 -31.33 20.16 -2.26
CA ARG A 309 -30.28 21.01 -1.70
C ARG A 309 -30.03 20.63 -0.24
N GLU A 310 -29.09 19.73 -0.04
CA GLU A 310 -28.65 19.29 1.28
C GLU A 310 -27.55 20.20 1.84
N THR A 311 -27.56 20.40 3.16
CA THR A 311 -26.59 21.24 3.89
C THR A 311 -25.38 20.47 4.41
N SER A 312 -25.46 19.14 4.48
CA SER A 312 -24.32 18.28 4.80
C SER A 312 -24.65 16.85 4.38
N ILE A 313 -23.68 16.16 3.79
CA ILE A 313 -23.81 14.77 3.39
C ILE A 313 -22.71 13.97 4.06
N GLN A 314 -23.08 12.85 4.68
CA GLN A 314 -22.12 11.88 5.16
C GLN A 314 -22.04 10.73 4.14
N PHE A 315 -20.83 10.33 3.80
CA PHE A 315 -20.58 9.11 3.04
C PHE A 315 -19.91 8.09 3.95
N THR A 316 -20.34 6.83 3.85
CA THR A 316 -19.73 5.72 4.57
C THR A 316 -19.42 4.60 3.61
N ILE A 317 -18.19 4.07 3.69
CA ILE A 317 -17.76 2.85 3.01
C ILE A 317 -17.55 1.80 4.09
N GLN A 318 -18.29 0.70 4.02
CA GLN A 318 -18.07 -0.46 4.88
C GLN A 318 -17.17 -1.45 4.14
N ALA A 319 -15.92 -1.62 4.59
CA ALA A 319 -15.01 -2.62 4.06
C ALA A 319 -15.14 -3.91 4.86
N ARG A 320 -15.28 -5.03 4.16
CA ARG A 320 -15.28 -6.39 4.70
C ARG A 320 -14.28 -7.25 3.91
N PRO A 321 -13.96 -8.48 4.37
CA PRO A 321 -12.96 -9.31 3.68
C PRO A 321 -13.24 -9.60 2.20
N LEU A 322 -14.51 -9.63 1.78
CA LEU A 322 -14.91 -10.03 0.42
C LEU A 322 -15.48 -8.88 -0.43
N GLY A 323 -15.65 -7.69 0.15
CA GLY A 323 -16.16 -6.55 -0.61
C GLY A 323 -16.43 -5.32 0.23
N TYR A 324 -17.00 -4.34 -0.45
CA TYR A 324 -17.29 -3.02 0.07
C TYR A 324 -18.74 -2.65 -0.25
N GLU A 325 -19.38 -1.97 0.69
CA GLU A 325 -20.69 -1.35 0.48
C GLU A 325 -20.59 0.16 0.69
N LEU A 326 -21.21 0.92 -0.22
CA LEU A 326 -21.14 2.39 -0.27
C LEU A 326 -22.50 2.99 0.11
N PHE A 327 -22.48 3.83 1.13
CA PHE A 327 -23.64 4.46 1.72
C PHE A 327 -23.54 5.99 1.70
N TYR A 328 -24.70 6.64 1.75
CA TYR A 328 -24.79 8.05 2.08
C TYR A 328 -25.93 8.32 3.07
N THR A 329 -25.84 9.47 3.73
CA THR A 329 -26.86 10.01 4.62
C THR A 329 -26.91 11.50 4.45
N THR A 330 -28.10 12.06 4.26
CA THR A 330 -28.33 13.49 4.12
C THR A 330 -28.84 14.08 5.43
N THR A 331 -28.47 15.32 5.74
CA THR A 331 -29.02 16.05 6.89
C THR A 331 -29.52 17.41 6.41
N SER A 332 -30.83 17.60 6.47
CA SER A 332 -31.49 18.86 6.11
C SER A 332 -31.51 19.83 7.29
N ALA A 333 -31.10 21.08 7.08
CA ALA A 333 -31.15 22.14 8.08
C ALA A 333 -32.58 22.52 8.53
N LYS A 334 -33.64 22.04 7.86
CA LYS A 334 -35.05 22.38 8.16
C LYS A 334 -35.77 21.40 9.09
N SER A 335 -35.13 20.31 9.52
CA SER A 335 -35.76 19.30 10.36
C SER A 335 -35.29 19.42 11.82
N THR A 336 -36.23 19.70 12.74
CA THR A 336 -36.01 19.60 14.19
C THR A 336 -35.90 18.16 14.68
N GLU A 337 -36.20 17.18 13.83
CA GLU A 337 -35.99 15.75 14.07
C GLU A 337 -34.79 15.26 13.25
N LYS A 338 -33.76 14.67 13.90
CA LYS A 338 -32.65 13.98 13.23
C LYS A 338 -33.13 12.66 12.61
N ASN A 339 -34.05 12.70 11.66
CA ASN A 339 -34.45 11.53 10.90
C ASN A 339 -33.47 11.38 9.72
N SER A 340 -32.27 10.87 10.02
CA SER A 340 -31.22 10.62 9.04
C SER A 340 -31.34 9.18 8.54
N SER A 341 -31.96 8.96 7.39
CA SER A 341 -32.03 7.64 6.75
C SER A 341 -30.69 7.30 6.09
N VAL A 342 -30.18 6.10 6.37
CA VAL A 342 -28.98 5.56 5.71
C VAL A 342 -29.41 4.92 4.40
N HIS A 343 -28.79 5.31 3.29
CA HIS A 343 -29.08 4.81 1.96
C HIS A 343 -27.88 4.06 1.39
N SER A 344 -28.07 2.81 0.96
CA SER A 344 -27.07 2.07 0.17
C SER A 344 -27.23 2.41 -1.31
N LEU A 345 -26.13 2.61 -2.03
CA LEU A 345 -26.14 2.98 -3.45
C LEU A 345 -25.32 2.06 -4.34
N GLY A 346 -24.45 1.22 -3.76
CA GLY A 346 -23.72 0.22 -4.52
C GLY A 346 -22.77 -0.60 -3.66
N SER A 347 -22.30 -1.69 -4.26
CA SER A 347 -21.29 -2.56 -3.68
C SER A 347 -20.27 -2.98 -4.74
N VAL A 348 -19.08 -3.34 -4.28
CA VAL A 348 -18.00 -3.87 -5.12
C VAL A 348 -17.29 -5.00 -4.39
N SER A 349 -16.99 -6.10 -5.09
CA SER A 349 -16.23 -7.19 -4.50
C SER A 349 -14.75 -6.82 -4.39
N SER A 350 -14.07 -7.34 -3.37
CA SER A 350 -12.62 -7.17 -3.23
C SER A 350 -11.90 -7.73 -4.46
N ARG A 351 -12.38 -8.85 -4.99
CA ARG A 351 -11.89 -9.48 -6.21
C ARG A 351 -11.97 -8.56 -7.43
N ALA A 352 -13.05 -7.80 -7.60
CA ALA A 352 -13.17 -6.85 -8.70
C ALA A 352 -12.12 -5.74 -8.63
N LEU A 353 -11.76 -5.29 -7.41
CA LEU A 353 -10.69 -4.30 -7.23
C LEU A 353 -9.29 -4.90 -7.44
N THR A 354 -9.07 -6.14 -7.02
CA THR A 354 -7.75 -6.77 -7.07
C THR A 354 -7.49 -7.56 -8.35
N HIS A 355 -8.44 -7.62 -9.28
CA HIS A 355 -8.31 -8.41 -10.51
C HIS A 355 -7.17 -7.85 -11.38
N ARG A 356 -6.15 -8.68 -11.62
CA ARG A 356 -4.98 -8.28 -12.41
C ARG A 356 -5.34 -8.26 -13.91
N ILE A 357 -5.58 -7.07 -14.46
CA ILE A 357 -5.71 -6.89 -15.91
C ILE A 357 -4.32 -6.67 -16.50
N SER A 358 -3.87 -7.63 -17.32
CA SER A 358 -2.55 -7.59 -17.95
C SER A 358 -2.31 -6.28 -18.73
N GLY A 359 -1.13 -5.70 -18.56
CA GLY A 359 -0.71 -4.46 -19.23
C GLY A 359 -1.30 -3.17 -18.68
N ARG A 360 -2.17 -3.22 -17.66
CA ARG A 360 -2.77 -2.01 -17.06
C ARG A 360 -2.18 -1.63 -15.71
N GLU A 361 -1.88 -2.61 -14.87
CA GLU A 361 -1.54 -2.37 -13.46
C GLU A 361 -0.36 -3.21 -12.99
N SER A 362 0.39 -2.65 -12.03
CA SER A 362 1.39 -3.37 -11.26
C SER A 362 0.78 -3.78 -9.91
N PRO A 363 0.88 -5.05 -9.48
CA PRO A 363 0.19 -5.58 -8.29
C PRO A 363 0.88 -5.20 -6.97
N ASN A 364 1.56 -4.06 -6.90
CA ASN A 364 2.50 -3.72 -5.83
C ASN A 364 1.94 -2.77 -4.76
N THR A 365 0.63 -2.48 -4.80
CA THR A 365 -0.11 -1.59 -3.89
C THR A 365 -1.14 -2.37 -3.08
N GLY A 366 -1.92 -1.65 -2.26
CA GLY A 366 -3.13 -2.14 -1.61
C GLY A 366 -4.31 -1.19 -1.87
N ALA A 367 -5.46 -1.45 -1.25
CA ALA A 367 -6.62 -0.58 -1.29
C ALA A 367 -6.41 0.66 -0.41
N HIS A 368 -6.96 1.78 -0.88
CA HIS A 368 -6.88 3.06 -0.20
C HIS A 368 -8.26 3.67 -0.08
N PHE A 369 -8.54 4.33 1.05
CA PHE A 369 -9.64 5.26 1.12
C PHE A 369 -9.19 6.61 0.59
N ALA A 370 -10.11 7.35 -0.02
CA ALA A 370 -9.83 8.66 -0.58
C ALA A 370 -10.93 9.65 -0.28
N ILE A 371 -10.57 10.92 -0.07
CA ILE A 371 -11.46 12.04 -0.36
C ILE A 371 -11.05 12.67 -1.68
N TYR A 372 -12.01 13.09 -2.49
CA TYR A 372 -11.73 13.71 -3.79
C TYR A 372 -12.69 14.86 -4.10
N ALA A 373 -12.21 15.76 -4.96
CA ALA A 373 -13.02 16.77 -5.64
C ALA A 373 -12.54 16.87 -7.09
N GLN A 374 -13.47 17.00 -8.03
CA GLN A 374 -13.15 17.07 -9.46
C GLN A 374 -14.15 17.96 -10.18
N GLY A 375 -13.64 18.77 -11.11
CA GLY A 375 -14.49 19.58 -11.95
C GLY A 375 -15.09 18.82 -13.13
N ALA A 376 -15.61 19.57 -14.09
CA ALA A 376 -16.33 19.04 -15.25
C ALA A 376 -15.67 19.51 -16.55
N SER A 377 -15.66 18.67 -17.58
CA SER A 377 -15.22 19.04 -18.94
C SER A 377 -13.80 19.64 -19.02
N ALA A 378 -12.88 19.22 -18.15
CA ALA A 378 -11.53 19.78 -17.97
C ALA A 378 -11.47 21.21 -17.37
N TRP A 379 -12.54 21.66 -16.71
CA TRP A 379 -12.57 22.89 -15.93
C TRP A 379 -12.47 22.54 -14.44
N PRO A 380 -11.76 23.34 -13.62
CA PRO A 380 -11.75 23.15 -12.17
C PRO A 380 -13.11 23.51 -11.54
N CYS A 381 -13.35 23.04 -10.31
CA CYS A 381 -14.48 23.50 -9.52
C CYS A 381 -14.32 24.98 -9.17
N LEU A 382 -15.41 25.75 -9.25
CA LEU A 382 -15.41 27.16 -8.85
C LEU A 382 -15.44 27.36 -7.32
N VAL A 383 -15.94 26.36 -6.59
CA VAL A 383 -15.97 26.33 -5.13
C VAL A 383 -15.28 25.07 -4.61
N PRO A 384 -14.65 25.10 -3.42
CA PRO A 384 -14.05 23.91 -2.84
C PRO A 384 -15.11 22.95 -2.30
N ALA A 385 -14.76 21.66 -2.27
CA ALA A 385 -15.45 20.65 -1.51
C ALA A 385 -14.92 20.67 -0.07
N LYS A 386 -15.81 20.87 0.91
CA LYS A 386 -15.41 21.04 2.29
C LYS A 386 -15.67 19.76 3.08
N PHE A 387 -14.60 19.15 3.57
CA PHE A 387 -14.64 17.97 4.42
C PHE A 387 -14.50 18.39 5.87
N LYS A 388 -15.50 18.07 6.70
CA LYS A 388 -15.47 18.38 8.14
C LYS A 388 -14.67 17.39 8.95
N TYR A 389 -14.71 16.12 8.56
CA TYR A 389 -13.84 15.09 9.11
C TYR A 389 -13.71 13.91 8.16
N ALA A 390 -12.70 13.08 8.41
CA ALA A 390 -12.59 11.71 7.94
C ALA A 390 -12.32 10.78 9.13
N GLU A 391 -12.93 9.60 9.13
CA GLU A 391 -12.85 8.65 10.24
C GLU A 391 -12.70 7.22 9.71
N THR A 392 -11.85 6.43 10.37
CA THR A 392 -11.89 4.97 10.29
C THR A 392 -12.30 4.38 11.63
N ARG A 393 -13.11 3.33 11.58
CA ARG A 393 -13.44 2.51 12.76
C ARG A 393 -13.31 1.04 12.43
N LEU A 394 -12.59 0.30 13.26
CA LEU A 394 -12.54 -1.16 13.15
C LEU A 394 -13.88 -1.75 13.56
N VAL A 395 -14.28 -2.77 12.83
CA VAL A 395 -15.46 -3.57 13.13
C VAL A 395 -14.96 -4.98 13.42
N GLU A 396 -15.35 -5.52 14.58
CA GLU A 396 -15.00 -6.88 14.98
C GLU A 396 -15.70 -7.94 14.14
#